data_AF-A0AAN6J690-F1
#
_entry.id   AF-A0AAN6J690-F1
#
_cell.length_a   1.000
_cell.length_b   1.000
_cell.length_c   1.000
_cell.angle_alpha   90.00
_cell.angle_beta   90.00
_cell.angle_gamma   90.00
#
_symmetry.space_group_name_H-M   'P 1'
#
loop_
_entity.id
_entity.type
_entity.pdbx_description
1 polymer ?
#
loop_
_entity_poly.entity_id
_entity_poly.type
_entity_poly.pdbx_seq_one_letter_code
_entity_poly.pdbx_strand_id
1 'polypeptide(L)'
;MDKSTAAAAFTITAEKPAVTATANSKISNQPNNSGMAPGASAGASSGGVRILQLSEWKEAAASLAEAFADDHTCTYFLNTADTAHWTEQKKWALHVKMMEYIVYAHLLKGLVVSAGPNYDCVGLWMPPGENMDDYLTIFRSGMWRLNYQLSWEGQKRFFSEFLPLLHDTKAQVLAERDYTIYIGTRPSGRGKGHARKVIEYVTGIADAAGRACYLESSNEVNRIIYGKLGFERRKIVYLQRAEQHVELDIMVREPVLRKGGVGARGGVKA
;
A
#
# COMPACT_ATOMS: atom_id res chain seq x y z
N MET A 1 -20.94 46.71 17.64
CA MET A 1 -20.46 45.51 18.34
C MET A 1 -21.59 44.49 18.29
N ASP A 2 -21.93 43.97 17.12
CA ASP A 2 -21.28 42.85 16.39
C ASP A 2 -21.13 41.60 17.27
N LYS A 3 -22.03 40.61 17.19
CA LYS A 3 -22.32 39.62 16.13
C LYS A 3 -21.36 38.43 16.14
N SER A 4 -21.86 37.38 16.80
CA SER A 4 -21.74 35.94 16.50
C SER A 4 -21.24 35.59 15.10
N THR A 5 -20.21 34.74 15.02
CA THR A 5 -20.08 33.75 13.94
C THR A 5 -19.41 32.47 14.45
N ALA A 6 -20.16 31.38 14.34
CA ALA A 6 -19.76 30.01 14.65
C ALA A 6 -18.66 29.49 13.71
N ALA A 7 -17.69 28.76 14.25
CA ALA A 7 -16.75 27.98 13.44
C ALA A 7 -17.45 26.69 13.00
N ALA A 8 -17.85 26.62 11.73
CA ALA A 8 -18.39 25.43 11.11
C ALA A 8 -17.27 24.39 10.91
N ALA A 9 -17.39 23.25 11.60
CA ALA A 9 -16.62 22.06 11.28
C ALA A 9 -17.14 21.48 9.96
N PHE A 10 -16.36 21.62 8.88
CA PHE A 10 -16.63 20.92 7.62
C PHE A 10 -16.14 19.48 7.76
N THR A 11 -17.05 18.59 8.19
CA THR A 11 -16.86 17.15 8.09
C THR A 11 -17.05 16.75 6.63
N ILE A 12 -15.96 16.51 5.89
CA ILE A 12 -16.03 15.81 4.61
C ILE A 12 -16.03 14.32 4.91
N THR A 13 -17.22 13.75 5.12
CA THR A 13 -17.44 12.32 4.96
C THR A 13 -17.20 11.97 3.49
N ALA A 14 -16.09 11.31 3.19
CA ALA A 14 -15.95 10.60 1.93
C ALA A 14 -16.96 9.44 1.96
N GLU A 15 -18.13 9.66 1.36
CA GLU A 15 -19.11 8.60 1.15
C GLU A 15 -18.49 7.51 0.28
N LYS A 16 -18.47 6.29 0.83
CA LYS A 16 -18.29 5.05 0.08
C LYS A 16 -19.39 5.00 -0.99
N PRO A 17 -19.08 4.86 -2.30
CA PRO A 17 -20.12 4.83 -3.31
C PRO A 17 -21.04 3.63 -3.09
N ALA A 18 -22.32 3.91 -2.86
CA ALA A 18 -23.37 2.92 -2.74
C ALA A 18 -23.70 2.34 -4.13
N VAL A 19 -23.67 1.01 -4.23
CA VAL A 19 -24.09 0.28 -5.45
C VAL A 19 -25.59 -0.02 -5.32
N THR A 20 -26.40 0.76 -6.02
CA THR A 20 -27.83 0.50 -6.17
C THR A 20 -28.03 -0.64 -7.18
N ALA A 21 -28.38 -1.83 -6.70
CA ALA A 21 -28.81 -2.92 -7.54
C ALA A 21 -30.30 -2.76 -7.86
N THR A 22 -30.61 -2.40 -9.10
CA THR A 22 -31.97 -2.45 -9.65
C THR A 22 -32.01 -3.52 -10.73
N ALA A 23 -32.71 -4.62 -10.48
CA ALA A 23 -33.52 -5.34 -11.47
C ALA A 23 -34.19 -6.54 -10.82
N ASN A 24 -35.52 -6.53 -10.82
CA ASN A 24 -36.37 -7.63 -10.38
C ASN A 24 -37.12 -8.12 -11.63
N SER A 25 -36.92 -9.36 -12.07
CA SER A 25 -37.95 -10.15 -12.79
C SER A 25 -37.54 -11.63 -12.93
N LYS A 26 -38.19 -12.48 -12.11
CA LYS A 26 -38.91 -13.75 -12.42
C LYS A 26 -38.82 -14.26 -13.88
N ILE A 27 -38.80 -15.54 -14.25
CA ILE A 27 -38.96 -16.90 -13.66
C ILE A 27 -38.58 -17.88 -14.81
N SER A 28 -37.97 -19.05 -14.52
CA SER A 28 -38.45 -20.39 -14.97
C SER A 28 -37.45 -21.52 -14.62
N ASN A 29 -37.95 -22.51 -13.88
CA ASN A 29 -37.44 -23.89 -13.70
C ASN A 29 -37.37 -24.61 -15.07
N GLN A 30 -36.63 -25.69 -15.37
CA GLN A 30 -36.00 -26.78 -14.62
C GLN A 30 -35.03 -27.59 -15.56
N PRO A 31 -34.49 -28.79 -15.19
CA PRO A 31 -33.09 -29.06 -14.89
C PRO A 31 -32.28 -29.72 -16.03
N ASN A 32 -30.94 -29.68 -15.97
CA ASN A 32 -30.15 -30.80 -16.49
C ASN A 32 -28.79 -30.95 -15.80
N ASN A 33 -28.44 -32.22 -15.60
CA ASN A 33 -27.35 -32.75 -14.79
C ASN A 33 -26.10 -32.98 -15.65
N SER A 34 -24.92 -32.54 -15.21
CA SER A 34 -23.61 -33.19 -15.43
C SER A 34 -22.48 -32.30 -14.91
N GLY A 35 -21.58 -32.88 -14.11
CA GLY A 35 -20.56 -32.16 -13.36
C GLY A 35 -19.34 -31.73 -14.16
N MET A 36 -18.65 -30.69 -13.67
CA MET A 36 -17.19 -30.55 -13.67
C MET A 36 -16.79 -29.27 -12.88
N ALA A 37 -15.85 -29.43 -11.93
CA ALA A 37 -14.92 -28.46 -11.30
C ALA A 37 -15.43 -27.15 -10.61
N PRO A 38 -14.91 -26.82 -9.40
CA PRO A 38 -15.23 -25.57 -8.72
C PRO A 38 -14.33 -24.40 -9.17
N GLY A 39 -14.96 -23.25 -9.42
CA GLY A 39 -14.48 -21.95 -8.94
C GLY A 39 -13.31 -21.29 -9.66
N ALA A 40 -13.54 -20.76 -10.86
CA ALA A 40 -12.75 -19.67 -11.40
C ALA A 40 -13.66 -18.47 -11.70
N SER A 41 -13.81 -17.56 -10.73
CA SER A 41 -14.30 -16.20 -10.99
C SER A 41 -13.14 -15.21 -10.89
N ALA A 42 -12.11 -15.41 -11.72
CA ALA A 42 -11.16 -14.35 -12.04
C ALA A 42 -11.82 -13.47 -13.10
N GLY A 43 -12.57 -12.45 -12.65
CA GLY A 43 -13.02 -11.37 -13.51
C GLY A 43 -11.79 -10.59 -14.01
N ALA A 44 -11.22 -11.02 -15.13
CA ALA A 44 -10.19 -10.30 -15.84
C ALA A 44 -10.81 -9.02 -16.45
N SER A 45 -10.63 -7.88 -15.78
CA SER A 45 -10.76 -6.59 -16.44
C SER A 45 -9.40 -6.16 -16.98
N SER A 46 -9.36 -5.91 -18.28
CA SER A 46 -8.26 -5.40 -19.09
C SER A 46 -7.43 -4.30 -18.41
N GLY A 47 -6.18 -4.63 -18.07
CA GLY A 47 -5.04 -3.71 -17.95
C GLY A 47 -5.07 -2.55 -16.94
N GLY A 48 -6.18 -2.29 -16.25
CA GLY A 48 -6.38 -1.17 -15.32
C GLY A 48 -5.94 -1.46 -13.89
N VAL A 49 -6.00 -0.43 -13.04
CA VAL A 49 -5.83 -0.53 -11.59
C VAL A 49 -7.18 -0.85 -10.95
N ARG A 50 -7.18 -1.76 -9.97
CA ARG A 50 -8.35 -2.26 -9.26
C ARG A 50 -8.18 -2.04 -7.76
N ILE A 51 -9.22 -1.53 -7.09
CA ILE A 51 -9.26 -1.47 -5.62
C ILE A 51 -9.61 -2.85 -5.06
N LEU A 52 -8.84 -3.32 -4.08
CA LEU A 52 -9.04 -4.61 -3.43
C LEU A 52 -10.03 -4.51 -2.26
N GLN A 53 -10.73 -5.62 -2.00
CA GLN A 53 -11.63 -5.78 -0.88
C GLN A 53 -11.00 -6.60 0.25
N LEU A 54 -11.57 -6.51 1.45
CA LEU A 54 -11.07 -7.19 2.65
C LEU A 54 -10.93 -8.71 2.47
N SER A 55 -11.77 -9.34 1.66
CA SER A 55 -11.72 -10.79 1.39
C SER A 55 -10.50 -11.24 0.60
N GLU A 56 -9.79 -10.32 -0.07
CA GLU A 56 -8.70 -10.59 -1.02
C GLU A 56 -7.31 -10.41 -0.39
N TRP A 57 -7.27 -10.24 0.94
CA TRP A 57 -6.05 -9.93 1.68
C TRP A 57 -4.97 -11.01 1.53
N LYS A 58 -5.34 -12.28 1.40
CA LYS A 58 -4.38 -13.40 1.29
C LYS A 58 -3.68 -13.41 -0.05
N GLU A 59 -4.42 -13.21 -1.13
CA GLU A 59 -3.89 -13.21 -2.49
C GLU A 59 -2.99 -11.99 -2.72
N ALA A 60 -3.41 -10.83 -2.19
CA ALA A 60 -2.59 -9.62 -2.20
C ALA A 60 -1.32 -9.79 -1.36
N ALA A 61 -1.43 -10.37 -0.16
CA ALA A 61 -0.28 -10.65 0.70
C ALA A 61 0.69 -11.66 0.07
N ALA A 62 0.20 -12.71 -0.56
CA ALA A 62 1.02 -13.68 -1.27
C ALA A 62 1.81 -13.02 -2.41
N SER A 63 1.16 -12.12 -3.16
CA SER A 63 1.82 -11.33 -4.20
C SER A 63 2.97 -10.46 -3.64
N LEU A 64 2.72 -9.74 -2.54
CA LEU A 64 3.77 -8.95 -1.89
C LEU A 64 4.87 -9.84 -1.31
N ALA A 65 4.52 -10.97 -0.71
CA ALA A 65 5.50 -11.91 -0.16
C ALA A 65 6.47 -12.41 -1.24
N GLU A 66 5.96 -12.75 -2.43
CA GLU A 66 6.79 -13.09 -3.58
C GLU A 66 7.58 -11.90 -4.14
N ALA A 67 6.99 -10.71 -4.16
CA ALA A 67 7.68 -9.52 -4.63
C ALA A 67 8.90 -9.16 -3.76
N PHE A 68 8.79 -9.39 -2.45
CA PHE A 68 9.80 -9.09 -1.42
C PHE A 68 10.55 -10.32 -0.92
N ALA A 69 10.51 -11.45 -1.63
CA ALA A 69 11.18 -12.68 -1.22
C ALA A 69 12.69 -12.49 -0.95
N ASP A 70 13.34 -11.67 -1.77
CA ASP A 70 14.76 -11.37 -1.70
C ASP A 70 15.05 -9.96 -1.13
N ASP A 71 14.06 -9.32 -0.49
CA ASP A 71 14.24 -7.97 0.05
C ASP A 71 15.01 -7.99 1.39
N HIS A 72 16.15 -7.29 1.43
CA HIS A 72 17.00 -7.23 2.62
C HIS A 72 16.31 -6.60 3.83
N THR A 73 15.34 -5.72 3.62
CA THR A 73 14.53 -5.11 4.69
C THR A 73 13.60 -6.15 5.31
N CYS A 74 12.95 -6.97 4.47
CA CYS A 74 12.04 -8.03 4.94
C CYS A 74 12.80 -9.17 5.62
N THR A 75 14.03 -9.44 5.19
CA THR A 75 14.86 -10.48 5.80
C THR A 75 15.61 -9.99 7.05
N TYR A 76 15.76 -8.69 7.28
CA TYR A 76 16.53 -8.10 8.39
C TYR A 76 16.12 -8.62 9.79
N PHE A 77 14.82 -8.83 10.01
CA PHE A 77 14.26 -9.33 11.27
C PHE A 77 13.93 -10.83 11.24
N LEU A 78 14.09 -11.50 10.09
CA LEU A 78 13.91 -12.95 9.94
C LEU A 78 15.24 -13.72 9.92
N ASN A 79 16.33 -13.08 9.50
CA ASN A 79 17.68 -13.61 9.41
C ASN A 79 18.54 -12.97 10.51
N THR A 80 18.43 -13.56 11.69
CA THR A 80 19.15 -13.15 12.90
C THR A 80 20.00 -14.31 13.40
N ALA A 81 21.02 -14.03 14.22
CA ALA A 81 21.88 -15.07 14.77
C ALA A 81 21.08 -16.15 15.56
N ASP A 82 20.03 -15.72 16.27
CA ASP A 82 19.15 -16.62 17.04
C ASP A 82 18.13 -17.39 16.20
N THR A 83 18.04 -17.13 14.89
CA THR A 83 17.18 -17.88 13.95
C THR A 83 17.98 -18.69 12.92
N ALA A 84 19.31 -18.80 13.06
CA ALA A 84 20.16 -19.58 12.16
C ALA A 84 19.75 -21.06 12.05
N HIS A 85 19.13 -21.61 13.09
CA HIS A 85 18.62 -22.99 13.12
C HIS A 85 17.21 -23.15 12.51
N TRP A 86 16.55 -22.05 12.11
CA TRP A 86 15.22 -22.12 11.51
C TRP A 86 15.32 -22.59 10.06
N THR A 87 14.35 -23.40 9.64
CA THR A 87 14.23 -23.78 8.24
C THR A 87 13.77 -22.59 7.40
N GLU A 88 14.17 -22.57 6.13
CA GLU A 88 13.73 -21.56 5.17
C GLU A 88 12.20 -21.57 5.01
N GLN A 89 11.57 -22.74 5.09
CA GLN A 89 10.11 -22.87 5.09
C GLN A 89 9.45 -22.14 6.27
N LYS A 90 10.05 -22.19 7.47
CA LYS A 90 9.54 -21.49 8.65
C LYS A 90 9.67 -19.97 8.48
N LYS A 91 10.81 -19.50 7.98
CA LYS A 91 11.03 -18.07 7.71
C LYS A 91 10.07 -17.55 6.63
N TRP A 92 9.91 -18.32 5.55
CA TRP A 92 8.96 -18.00 4.48
C TRP A 92 7.52 -17.93 4.99
N ALA A 93 7.08 -18.90 5.81
CA ALA A 93 5.74 -18.87 6.39
C ALA A 93 5.52 -17.63 7.28
N LEU A 94 6.54 -17.20 8.03
CA LEU A 94 6.48 -15.98 8.82
C LEU A 94 6.47 -14.72 7.94
N HIS A 95 7.29 -14.66 6.89
CA HIS A 95 7.27 -13.59 5.89
C HIS A 95 5.88 -13.40 5.27
N VAL A 96 5.25 -14.49 4.84
CA VAL A 96 3.88 -14.46 4.31
C VAL A 96 2.89 -13.94 5.36
N LYS A 97 3.01 -14.39 6.62
CA LYS A 97 2.18 -13.90 7.74
C LYS A 97 2.35 -12.40 7.99
N MET A 98 3.57 -11.89 7.87
CA MET A 98 3.84 -10.46 8.01
C MET A 98 3.17 -9.65 6.90
N MET A 99 3.29 -10.09 5.65
CA MET A 99 2.59 -9.44 4.53
C MET A 99 1.07 -9.51 4.70
N GLU A 100 0.56 -10.64 5.17
CA GLU A 100 -0.84 -10.84 5.53
C GLU A 100 -1.33 -9.79 6.55
N TYR A 101 -0.58 -9.55 7.62
CA TYR A 101 -0.94 -8.57 8.65
C TYR A 101 -0.88 -7.14 8.12
N ILE A 102 0.15 -6.81 7.36
CA ILE A 102 0.33 -5.47 6.77
C ILE A 102 -0.80 -5.18 5.78
N VAL A 103 -1.09 -6.09 4.85
CA VAL A 103 -2.18 -5.93 3.87
C VAL A 103 -3.53 -5.79 4.56
N TYR A 104 -3.80 -6.63 5.55
CA TYR A 104 -5.07 -6.58 6.28
C TYR A 104 -5.24 -5.24 7.00
N ALA A 105 -4.19 -4.74 7.66
CA ALA A 105 -4.21 -3.42 8.30
C ALA A 105 -4.50 -2.29 7.30
N HIS A 106 -3.88 -2.32 6.11
CA HIS A 106 -4.16 -1.35 5.06
C HIS A 106 -5.56 -1.48 4.47
N LEU A 107 -6.14 -2.68 4.41
CA LEU A 107 -7.54 -2.86 3.99
C LEU A 107 -8.56 -2.33 5.01
N LEU A 108 -8.18 -2.22 6.29
CA LEU A 108 -9.05 -1.66 7.33
C LEU A 108 -9.09 -0.12 7.31
N LYS A 109 -7.96 0.53 7.00
CA LYS A 109 -7.79 1.97 7.21
C LYS A 109 -7.33 2.76 6.00
N GLY A 110 -6.81 2.09 5.00
CA GLY A 110 -6.18 2.70 3.84
C GLY A 110 -6.82 2.25 2.54
N LEU A 111 -5.99 2.27 1.50
CA LEU A 111 -6.33 1.84 0.17
C LEU A 111 -5.35 0.75 -0.24
N VAL A 112 -5.90 -0.35 -0.76
CA VAL A 112 -5.12 -1.41 -1.39
C VAL A 112 -5.56 -1.52 -2.83
N VAL A 113 -4.60 -1.47 -3.74
CA VAL A 113 -4.85 -1.56 -5.18
C VAL A 113 -3.99 -2.63 -5.82
N SER A 114 -4.47 -3.18 -6.92
CA SER A 114 -3.75 -4.14 -7.73
C SER A 114 -3.79 -3.75 -9.21
N ALA A 115 -2.73 -4.09 -9.95
CA ALA A 115 -2.70 -4.03 -11.39
C ALA A 115 -2.10 -5.29 -11.99
N GLY A 116 -2.63 -5.71 -13.15
CA GLY A 116 -2.24 -6.95 -13.82
C GLY A 116 -3.04 -8.17 -13.35
N PRO A 117 -2.97 -9.28 -14.10
CA PRO A 117 -3.65 -10.52 -13.73
C PRO A 117 -3.07 -11.08 -12.42
N ASN A 118 -3.86 -11.86 -11.68
CA ASN A 118 -3.40 -12.62 -10.50
C ASN A 118 -2.57 -11.80 -9.49
N TYR A 119 -2.97 -10.54 -9.28
CA TYR A 119 -2.30 -9.63 -8.36
C TYR A 119 -0.83 -9.36 -8.71
N ASP A 120 -0.46 -9.38 -9.99
CA ASP A 120 0.93 -9.21 -10.46
C ASP A 120 1.65 -8.03 -9.80
N CYS A 121 0.95 -6.91 -9.58
CA CYS A 121 1.40 -5.83 -8.72
C CYS A 121 0.33 -5.47 -7.69
N VAL A 122 0.77 -5.18 -6.47
CA VAL A 122 -0.06 -4.70 -5.35
C VAL A 122 0.59 -3.45 -4.76
N GLY A 123 -0.21 -2.42 -4.55
CA GLY A 123 0.16 -1.20 -3.82
C GLY A 123 -0.72 -1.02 -2.60
N LEU A 124 -0.10 -0.74 -1.46
CA LEU A 124 -0.73 -0.36 -0.21
C LEU A 124 -0.52 1.13 0.01
N TRP A 125 -1.54 1.80 0.50
CA TRP A 125 -1.54 3.23 0.67
C TRP A 125 -2.27 3.64 1.94
N MET A 126 -1.65 4.53 2.71
CA MET A 126 -2.24 5.10 3.93
C MET A 126 -2.52 6.59 3.75
N PRO A 127 -3.74 7.07 4.07
CA PRO A 127 -4.06 8.49 4.04
C PRO A 127 -3.41 9.28 5.20
N PRO A 128 -3.25 10.62 5.06
CA PRO A 128 -2.74 11.48 6.12
C PRO A 128 -3.54 11.33 7.40
N GLY A 129 -2.84 11.35 8.53
CA GLY A 129 -3.45 11.20 9.85
C GLY A 129 -3.83 9.76 10.23
N GLU A 130 -3.82 8.82 9.28
CA GLU A 130 -4.00 7.40 9.58
C GLU A 130 -2.65 6.68 9.73
N ASN A 131 -2.61 5.78 10.70
CA ASN A 131 -1.52 4.84 10.91
C ASN A 131 -2.09 3.46 11.28
N MET A 132 -1.23 2.45 11.34
CA MET A 132 -1.61 1.09 11.69
C MET A 132 -1.41 0.80 13.19
N ASP A 133 -1.14 1.83 14.00
CA ASP A 133 -0.58 1.67 15.35
C ASP A 133 -1.68 1.65 16.43
N ASP A 134 -2.95 1.79 16.05
CA ASP A 134 -4.06 1.67 16.99
C ASP A 134 -4.32 0.22 17.38
N TYR A 135 -4.74 0.03 18.63
CA TYR A 135 -4.96 -1.29 19.21
C TYR A 135 -5.97 -2.15 18.44
N LEU A 136 -7.02 -1.55 17.85
CA LEU A 136 -8.04 -2.30 17.13
C LEU A 136 -7.49 -2.84 15.80
N THR A 137 -6.74 -2.03 15.07
CA THR A 137 -6.06 -2.45 13.83
C THR A 137 -4.99 -3.49 14.12
N ILE A 138 -4.14 -3.29 15.13
CA ILE A 138 -3.12 -4.26 15.56
C ILE A 138 -3.79 -5.60 15.90
N PHE A 139 -4.89 -5.59 16.65
CA PHE A 139 -5.60 -6.80 17.04
C PHE A 139 -6.23 -7.51 15.84
N ARG A 140 -6.99 -6.79 15.01
CA ARG A 140 -7.75 -7.33 13.87
C ARG A 140 -6.86 -7.84 12.74
N SER A 141 -5.78 -7.10 12.43
CA SER A 141 -4.78 -7.55 11.45
C SER A 141 -4.01 -8.78 11.93
N GLY A 142 -3.91 -8.96 13.25
CA GLY A 142 -3.09 -10.02 13.83
C GLY A 142 -1.62 -9.64 14.00
N MET A 143 -1.26 -8.37 13.79
CA MET A 143 0.11 -7.88 13.93
C MET A 143 0.68 -8.07 15.34
N TRP A 144 -0.18 -8.09 16.37
CA TRP A 144 0.21 -8.46 17.74
C TRP A 144 0.90 -9.82 17.84
N ARG A 145 0.61 -10.74 16.91
CA ARG A 145 1.17 -12.10 16.90
C ARG A 145 2.67 -12.14 16.62
N LEU A 146 3.21 -11.08 16.02
CA LEU A 146 4.64 -10.96 15.78
C LEU A 146 5.46 -10.93 17.08
N ASN A 147 4.88 -10.48 18.20
CA ASN A 147 5.53 -10.51 19.52
C ASN A 147 5.83 -11.93 20.04
N TYR A 148 5.27 -12.98 19.44
CA TYR A 148 5.60 -14.36 19.81
C TYR A 148 6.04 -15.22 18.62
N GLN A 149 5.83 -14.75 17.38
CA GLN A 149 6.28 -15.43 16.17
C GLN A 149 7.71 -15.09 15.79
N LEU A 150 8.14 -13.85 16.02
CA LEU A 150 9.54 -13.43 15.83
C LEU A 150 10.40 -13.94 16.99
N SER A 151 11.68 -14.22 16.70
CA SER A 151 12.67 -14.47 17.73
C SER A 151 12.90 -13.22 18.59
N TRP A 152 13.62 -13.36 19.70
CA TRP A 152 13.93 -12.23 20.56
C TRP A 152 14.68 -11.12 19.81
N GLU A 153 15.72 -11.47 19.06
CA GLU A 153 16.45 -10.49 18.25
C GLU A 153 15.59 -9.95 17.10
N GLY A 154 14.75 -10.79 16.48
CA GLY A 154 13.81 -10.36 15.44
C GLY A 154 12.80 -9.32 15.95
N GLN A 155 12.26 -9.52 17.16
CA GLN A 155 11.36 -8.56 17.80
C GLN A 155 12.05 -7.23 18.07
N LYS A 156 13.27 -7.27 18.61
CA LYS A 156 14.07 -6.07 18.87
C LYS A 156 14.32 -5.28 17.58
N ARG A 157 14.73 -5.96 16.52
CA ARG A 157 14.97 -5.35 15.20
C ARG A 157 13.69 -4.77 14.59
N PHE A 158 12.56 -5.46 14.71
CA PHE A 158 11.31 -5.00 14.13
C PHE A 158 10.67 -3.84 14.93
N PHE A 159 10.44 -4.03 16.23
CA PHE A 159 9.67 -3.09 17.06
C PHE A 159 10.50 -1.95 17.65
N SER A 160 11.78 -2.17 17.95
CA SER A 160 12.62 -1.16 18.62
C SER A 160 13.57 -0.43 17.68
N GLU A 161 13.77 -0.93 16.46
CA GLU A 161 14.70 -0.32 15.49
C GLU A 161 13.97 0.07 14.21
N PHE A 162 13.39 -0.89 13.49
CA PHE A 162 12.82 -0.67 12.17
C PHE A 162 11.60 0.24 12.20
N LEU A 163 10.55 -0.10 12.96
CA LEU A 163 9.33 0.70 13.02
C LEU A 163 9.58 2.14 13.53
N PRO A 164 10.33 2.36 14.62
CA PRO A 164 10.69 3.72 15.06
C PRO A 164 11.49 4.48 14.00
N LEU A 165 12.46 3.84 13.33
CA LEU A 165 13.23 4.48 12.26
C LEU A 165 12.33 4.98 11.14
N LEU A 166 11.38 4.17 10.67
CA LEU A 166 10.44 4.58 9.62
C LEU A 166 9.53 5.72 10.09
N HIS A 167 8.98 5.59 11.31
CA HIS A 167 8.11 6.61 11.90
C HIS A 167 8.81 7.97 12.03
N ASP A 168 10.00 7.98 12.64
CA ASP A 168 10.78 9.19 12.87
C ASP A 168 11.25 9.81 11.55
N THR A 169 11.66 8.97 10.60
CA THR A 169 12.11 9.43 9.28
C THR A 169 10.97 10.06 8.51
N LYS A 170 9.79 9.45 8.50
CA LYS A 170 8.58 10.03 7.90
C LYS A 170 8.25 11.37 8.56
N ALA A 171 8.22 11.44 9.89
CA ALA A 171 7.92 12.66 10.62
C ALA A 171 8.91 13.80 10.30
N GLN A 172 10.21 13.49 10.20
CA GLN A 172 11.25 14.46 9.88
C GLN A 172 11.16 15.01 8.45
N VAL A 173 10.82 14.17 7.48
CA VAL A 173 10.85 14.56 6.06
C VAL A 173 9.56 15.27 5.64
N LEU A 174 8.42 14.96 6.27
CA LEU A 174 7.11 15.26 5.67
C LEU A 174 6.05 15.92 6.56
N ALA A 175 6.27 16.04 7.87
CA ALA A 175 5.24 16.54 8.79
C ALA A 175 3.86 15.85 8.59
N GLU A 176 2.73 16.51 8.87
CA GLU A 176 1.38 15.91 8.86
C GLU A 176 0.75 15.68 7.46
N ARG A 177 1.50 15.84 6.36
CA ARG A 177 0.85 16.10 5.06
C ARG A 177 0.59 14.91 4.15
N ASP A 178 1.07 13.71 4.46
CA ASP A 178 1.40 12.81 3.35
C ASP A 178 0.94 11.36 3.40
N TYR A 179 0.94 10.83 2.18
CA TYR A 179 0.53 9.51 1.79
C TYR A 179 1.72 8.55 1.71
N THR A 180 1.71 7.46 2.48
CA THR A 180 2.77 6.43 2.41
C THR A 180 2.39 5.34 1.41
N ILE A 181 3.29 5.02 0.47
CA ILE A 181 3.10 3.96 -0.52
C ILE A 181 4.05 2.78 -0.22
N TYR A 182 3.48 1.58 -0.09
CA TYR A 182 4.21 0.31 -0.10
C TYR A 182 3.82 -0.48 -1.35
N ILE A 183 4.77 -0.83 -2.23
CA ILE A 183 4.45 -1.42 -3.54
C ILE A 183 5.35 -2.59 -3.86
N GLY A 184 4.73 -3.70 -4.29
CA GLY A 184 5.43 -4.90 -4.75
C GLY A 184 4.94 -5.34 -6.12
N THR A 185 5.85 -5.84 -6.96
CA THR A 185 5.52 -6.52 -8.22
C THR A 185 6.18 -7.89 -8.23
N ARG A 186 5.35 -8.94 -8.37
CA ARG A 186 5.81 -10.33 -8.48
C ARG A 186 6.79 -10.49 -9.64
N PRO A 187 7.77 -11.41 -9.58
CA PRO A 187 8.69 -11.65 -10.68
C PRO A 187 8.02 -11.82 -12.04
N SER A 188 6.89 -12.55 -12.09
CA SER A 188 6.09 -12.77 -13.31
C SER A 188 5.47 -11.49 -13.89
N GLY A 189 5.23 -10.47 -13.07
CA GLY A 189 4.58 -9.20 -13.43
C GLY A 189 5.55 -8.06 -13.75
N ARG A 190 6.85 -8.24 -13.52
CA ARG A 190 7.88 -7.21 -13.74
C ARG A 190 8.02 -6.85 -15.23
N GLY A 191 8.46 -5.62 -15.50
CA GLY A 191 8.67 -5.13 -16.88
C GLY A 191 7.40 -4.84 -17.69
N LYS A 192 6.21 -5.11 -17.15
CA LYS A 192 4.90 -4.91 -17.83
C LYS A 192 4.21 -3.58 -17.51
N GLY A 193 4.86 -2.70 -16.75
CA GLY A 193 4.33 -1.39 -16.38
C GLY A 193 3.23 -1.40 -15.30
N HIS A 194 2.99 -2.52 -14.60
CA HIS A 194 1.97 -2.58 -13.55
C HIS A 194 2.26 -1.65 -12.36
N ALA A 195 3.51 -1.61 -11.89
CA ALA A 195 3.91 -0.70 -10.81
C ALA A 195 3.64 0.78 -11.16
N ARG A 196 3.97 1.18 -12.39
CA ARG A 196 3.70 2.53 -12.89
C ARG A 196 2.20 2.88 -12.80
N LYS A 197 1.33 1.97 -13.25
CA LYS A 197 -0.13 2.18 -13.20
C LYS A 197 -0.62 2.35 -11.77
N VAL A 198 -0.16 1.51 -10.85
CA VAL A 198 -0.51 1.60 -9.41
C VAL A 198 -0.07 2.93 -8.82
N ILE A 199 1.17 3.35 -9.07
CA ILE A 199 1.72 4.61 -8.56
C ILE A 199 0.94 5.79 -9.14
N GLU A 200 0.76 5.85 -10.46
CA GLU A 200 0.03 6.93 -11.13
C GLU A 200 -1.42 7.07 -10.63
N TYR A 201 -2.08 5.94 -10.36
CA TYR A 201 -3.43 5.93 -9.78
C TYR A 201 -3.46 6.59 -8.40
N VAL A 202 -2.55 6.19 -7.52
CA VAL A 202 -2.48 6.70 -6.15
C VAL A 202 -2.00 8.15 -6.11
N THR A 203 -0.97 8.51 -6.89
CA THR A 203 -0.48 9.89 -6.97
C THR A 203 -1.51 10.81 -7.60
N GLY A 204 -2.36 10.32 -8.52
CA GLY A 204 -3.47 11.11 -9.06
C GLY A 204 -4.51 11.50 -8.01
N ILE A 205 -4.77 10.62 -7.04
CA ILE A 205 -5.62 10.92 -5.88
C ILE A 205 -4.95 11.98 -5.00
N ALA A 206 -3.65 11.85 -4.74
CA ALA A 206 -2.88 12.81 -3.94
C ALA A 206 -2.78 14.18 -4.61
N ASP A 207 -2.55 14.22 -5.93
CA ASP A 207 -2.51 15.43 -6.75
C ASP A 207 -3.84 16.19 -6.67
N ALA A 208 -4.96 15.48 -6.77
CA ALA A 208 -6.30 16.07 -6.62
C ALA A 208 -6.55 16.63 -5.22
N ALA A 209 -5.92 16.05 -4.19
CA ALA A 209 -5.98 16.52 -2.81
C ALA A 209 -4.92 17.59 -2.47
N GLY A 210 -4.02 17.92 -3.40
CA GLY A 210 -2.92 18.87 -3.17
C GLY A 210 -1.94 18.40 -2.08
N ARG A 211 -1.63 17.10 -2.02
CA ARG A 211 -0.75 16.50 -1.01
C ARG A 211 0.45 15.80 -1.63
N ALA A 212 1.55 15.71 -0.88
CA ALA A 212 2.71 14.99 -1.35
C ALA A 212 2.58 13.49 -1.10
N CYS A 213 3.35 12.71 -1.87
CA CYS A 213 3.47 11.28 -1.70
C CYS A 213 4.86 10.93 -1.17
N TYR A 214 4.88 10.02 -0.21
CA TYR A 214 6.06 9.46 0.43
C TYR A 214 6.25 8.00 0.04
N LEU A 215 7.48 7.61 -0.20
CA LEU A 215 7.85 6.21 -0.23
C LEU A 215 9.25 6.00 0.34
N GLU A 216 9.47 4.76 0.76
CA GLU A 216 10.75 4.24 1.21
C GLU A 216 11.15 3.17 0.21
N SER A 217 12.34 3.31 -0.39
CA SER A 217 12.83 2.36 -1.38
C SER A 217 14.05 1.61 -0.88
N SER A 218 13.94 0.30 -0.82
CA SER A 218 14.99 -0.64 -0.39
C SER A 218 15.97 -1.05 -1.50
N ASN A 219 15.80 -0.55 -2.73
CA ASN A 219 16.62 -0.96 -3.86
C ASN A 219 16.97 0.24 -4.76
N GLU A 220 18.26 0.44 -5.03
CA GLU A 220 18.73 1.58 -5.82
C GLU A 220 18.13 1.65 -7.23
N VAL A 221 17.80 0.50 -7.82
CA VAL A 221 17.24 0.42 -9.18
C VAL A 221 15.88 1.12 -9.23
N ASN A 222 15.14 1.08 -8.12
CA ASN A 222 13.84 1.73 -8.01
C ASN A 222 13.96 3.25 -7.99
N ARG A 223 15.12 3.82 -7.60
CA ARG A 223 15.34 5.28 -7.58
C ARG A 223 15.12 5.90 -8.96
N ILE A 224 15.61 5.25 -10.01
CA ILE A 224 15.43 5.71 -11.40
C ILE A 224 13.96 5.62 -11.81
N ILE A 225 13.27 4.56 -11.40
CA ILE A 225 11.85 4.34 -11.70
C ILE A 225 10.99 5.42 -11.04
N TYR A 226 11.16 5.62 -9.74
CA TYR A 226 10.42 6.63 -8.98
C TYR A 226 10.78 8.05 -9.39
N GLY A 227 12.06 8.32 -9.72
CA GLY A 227 12.50 9.59 -10.27
C GLY A 227 11.75 9.98 -11.55
N LYS A 228 11.54 9.04 -12.47
CA LYS A 228 10.72 9.27 -13.69
C LYS A 228 9.25 9.54 -13.39
N LEU A 229 8.76 9.18 -12.20
CA LEU A 229 7.38 9.42 -11.75
C LEU A 229 7.26 10.71 -10.91
N GLY A 230 8.35 11.48 -10.77
CA GLY A 230 8.37 12.76 -10.05
C GLY A 230 8.76 12.66 -8.59
N PHE A 231 9.21 11.50 -8.11
CA PHE A 231 9.75 11.37 -6.75
C PHE A 231 11.21 11.84 -6.70
N GLU A 232 11.51 12.71 -5.75
CA GLU A 232 12.85 13.19 -5.46
C GLU A 232 13.38 12.54 -4.19
N ARG A 233 14.64 12.11 -4.21
CA ARG A 233 15.29 11.59 -3.01
C ARG A 233 15.54 12.74 -2.02
N ARG A 234 15.02 12.60 -0.80
CA ARG A 234 15.18 13.56 0.30
C ARG A 234 16.23 13.13 1.31
N LYS A 235 16.30 11.83 1.62
CA LYS A 235 17.18 11.30 2.67
C LYS A 235 17.56 9.85 2.37
N ILE A 236 18.65 9.37 2.95
CA ILE A 236 19.01 7.95 3.01
C ILE A 236 19.02 7.57 4.50
N VAL A 237 18.42 6.43 4.83
CA VAL A 237 18.51 5.85 6.17
C VAL A 237 19.03 4.44 6.12
N TYR A 238 19.61 3.99 7.23
CA TYR A 238 20.34 2.73 7.32
C TYR A 238 19.81 1.90 8.48
N LEU A 239 19.60 0.61 8.26
CA LEU A 239 19.34 -0.32 9.36
C LEU A 239 20.63 -0.53 10.16
N GLN A 240 20.58 -0.28 11.46
CA GLN A 240 21.77 -0.02 12.29
C GLN A 240 22.69 -1.24 12.55
N ARG A 241 22.30 -2.46 12.15
CA ARG A 241 23.00 -3.70 12.55
C ARG A 241 23.12 -4.80 11.49
N ALA A 242 22.76 -4.52 10.24
CA ALA A 242 22.94 -5.50 9.19
C ALA A 242 24.43 -5.56 8.78
N GLU A 243 24.97 -6.76 8.56
CA GLU A 243 26.37 -6.94 8.09
C GLU A 243 26.64 -6.20 6.77
N GLN A 244 25.59 -6.04 5.95
CA GLN A 244 25.52 -5.09 4.85
C GLN A 244 24.57 -3.96 5.24
N HIS A 245 24.98 -2.71 5.06
CA HIS A 245 24.11 -1.56 5.23
C HIS A 245 22.83 -1.72 4.39
N VAL A 246 21.71 -2.07 5.03
CA VAL A 246 20.41 -2.06 4.35
C VAL A 246 19.98 -0.61 4.24
N GLU A 247 20.12 -0.08 3.04
CA GLU A 247 19.80 1.31 2.71
C GLU A 247 18.32 1.45 2.35
N LEU A 248 17.67 2.48 2.88
CA LEU A 248 16.36 2.92 2.44
C LEU A 248 16.47 4.35 1.90
N ASP A 249 16.20 4.50 0.60
CA ASP A 249 16.02 5.80 -0.03
C ASP A 249 14.65 6.36 0.32
N ILE A 250 14.66 7.51 0.99
CA ILE A 250 13.46 8.25 1.32
C ILE A 250 13.16 9.19 0.17
N MET A 251 12.04 8.98 -0.51
CA MET A 251 11.67 9.76 -1.68
C MET A 251 10.29 10.42 -1.53
N VAL A 252 10.20 11.65 -2.01
CA VAL A 252 9.00 12.49 -1.90
C VAL A 252 8.62 13.03 -3.27
N ARG A 253 7.34 12.97 -3.61
CA ARG A 253 6.77 13.60 -4.79
C ARG A 253 5.77 14.66 -4.37
N GLU A 254 6.05 15.91 -4.72
CA GLU A 254 5.11 17.03 -4.53
C GLU A 254 3.89 16.89 -5.46
N PRO A 255 2.71 17.41 -5.05
CA PRO A 255 1.51 17.34 -5.86
C PRO A 255 1.66 18.14 -7.15
N VAL A 256 1.24 17.56 -8.27
CA VAL A 256 1.17 18.25 -9.55
C VAL A 256 -0.21 18.85 -9.72
N LEU A 257 -0.33 20.16 -9.54
CA LEU A 257 -1.56 20.88 -9.83
C LEU A 257 -1.88 20.75 -11.32
N ARG A 258 -2.99 20.09 -11.66
CA ARG A 258 -3.56 20.20 -13.01
C ARG A 258 -3.90 21.66 -13.23
N LYS A 259 -3.15 22.35 -14.09
CA LYS A 259 -3.55 23.66 -14.62
C LYS A 259 -4.93 23.48 -15.24
N GLY A 260 -5.97 23.97 -14.56
CA GLY A 260 -7.31 24.04 -15.13
C GLY A 260 -7.22 24.81 -16.45
N GLY A 261 -7.79 24.22 -17.52
CA GLY A 261 -8.02 24.95 -18.75
C GLY A 261 -8.91 26.15 -18.42
N VAL A 262 -8.30 27.34 -18.38
CA VAL A 262 -9.04 28.59 -18.31
C VAL A 262 -9.82 28.69 -19.61
N GLY A 263 -11.13 28.68 -19.46
CA GLY A 263 -12.09 28.62 -20.54
C GLY A 263 -11.96 29.76 -21.54
N ALA A 264 -12.37 29.42 -22.76
CA ALA A 264 -12.93 30.38 -23.69
C ALA A 264 -13.99 31.23 -22.99
N ARG A 265 -13.72 32.53 -22.83
CA ARG A 265 -14.75 33.57 -22.97
C ARG A 265 -14.13 34.69 -23.79
N GLY A 266 -14.62 34.81 -25.02
CA GLY A 266 -14.41 35.98 -25.84
C GLY A 266 -14.89 37.22 -25.10
N GLY A 267 -13.97 38.18 -24.94
CA GLY A 267 -14.27 39.55 -24.59
C GLY A 267 -14.30 40.36 -25.88
N VAL A 268 -15.50 40.82 -26.20
CA VAL A 268 -15.90 41.62 -27.36
C VAL A 268 -15.11 42.94 -27.41
N LYS A 269 -14.68 43.31 -28.62
CA LYS A 269 -14.21 44.66 -28.97
C LYS A 269 -15.32 45.68 -28.68
N ALA A 270 -14.99 46.75 -27.98
CA ALA A 270 -15.59 48.06 -28.16
C ALA A 270 -14.44 49.05 -28.35
#